data_AF-A0AAD7XZX8-F1
#
_entry.id   AF-A0AAD7XZX8-F1
#
_cell.length_a   1.000
_cell.length_b   1.000
_cell.length_c   1.000
_cell.angle_alpha   90.00
_cell.angle_beta   90.00
_cell.angle_gamma   90.00
#
_symmetry.space_group_name_H-M   'P 1'
#
loop_
_entity.id
_entity.type
_entity.pdbx_description
1 polymer ?
#
loop_
_entity_poly.entity_id
_entity_poly.type
_entity_poly.pdbx_seq_one_letter_code
_entity_poly.pdbx_strand_id
1 'polypeptide(L)'
;MIQNHNHVLMSLEMEFKRMDRMFSQGDMRLFGKDTEHIFQELDVIRRKQIDLARDHISLENMNDLPQPSEVNMEHDYQQSIDSFHKKELALKNLMIKLDDLGDSMNRFRRLFEPTMVHEYNTHHPMSTTSLSYPSNTNGSSSVAAPTQDHSFIPS
;
A
#
# COMPACT_ATOMS: atom_id res chain seq x y z
N MET A 1 -41.58 -7.12 -37.42
CA MET A 1 -41.45 -6.44 -36.10
C MET A 1 -41.39 -7.40 -34.91
N ILE A 2 -42.25 -8.42 -34.83
CA ILE A 2 -42.32 -9.35 -33.66
C ILE A 2 -41.03 -10.17 -33.44
N GLN A 3 -40.32 -10.54 -34.51
CA GLN A 3 -39.06 -11.30 -34.41
C GLN A 3 -37.90 -10.48 -33.81
N ASN A 4 -37.77 -9.20 -34.19
CA ASN A 4 -36.74 -8.31 -33.62
C ASN A 4 -37.00 -8.08 -32.13
N HIS A 5 -38.26 -7.97 -31.73
CA HIS A 5 -38.62 -7.78 -30.32
C HIS A 5 -38.28 -9.01 -29.46
N ASN A 6 -38.44 -10.23 -30.00
CA ASN A 6 -38.02 -11.46 -29.33
C ASN A 6 -36.51 -11.58 -29.23
N HIS A 7 -35.77 -11.21 -30.27
CA HIS A 7 -34.31 -11.28 -30.25
C HIS A 7 -33.71 -10.34 -29.19
N VAL A 8 -34.23 -9.12 -29.09
CA VAL A 8 -33.82 -8.14 -28.07
C VAL A 8 -34.11 -8.66 -26.66
N LEU A 9 -35.31 -9.23 -26.42
CA LEU A 9 -35.65 -9.82 -25.13
C LEU A 9 -34.71 -10.97 -24.75
N MET A 10 -34.40 -11.86 -25.70
CA MET A 10 -33.47 -12.98 -25.47
C MET A 10 -32.05 -12.49 -25.15
N SER A 11 -31.59 -11.43 -25.83
CA SER A 11 -30.29 -10.81 -25.56
C SER A 11 -30.25 -10.17 -24.18
N LEU A 12 -31.32 -9.49 -23.78
CA LEU A 12 -31.43 -8.85 -22.47
C LEU A 12 -31.44 -9.88 -21.33
N GLU A 13 -32.19 -10.97 -21.51
CA GLU A 13 -32.23 -12.12 -20.59
C GLU A 13 -30.85 -12.77 -20.42
N MET A 14 -30.09 -12.91 -21.52
CA MET A 14 -28.73 -13.45 -21.47
C MET A 14 -27.78 -12.53 -20.70
N GLU A 15 -27.86 -11.22 -20.91
CA GLU A 15 -27.06 -10.24 -20.19
C GLU A 15 -27.43 -10.17 -18.70
N PHE A 16 -28.72 -10.26 -18.35
CA PHE A 16 -29.15 -10.37 -16.95
C PHE A 16 -28.57 -11.61 -16.27
N LYS A 17 -28.68 -12.78 -16.91
CA LYS A 17 -28.08 -14.03 -16.37
C LYS A 17 -26.56 -13.95 -16.29
N ARG A 18 -25.91 -13.21 -17.18
CA ARG A 18 -24.47 -12.97 -17.13
C ARG A 18 -24.12 -12.10 -15.91
N MET A 19 -24.83 -11.00 -15.73
CA MET A 19 -24.63 -10.07 -14.62
C MET A 19 -24.89 -10.73 -13.26
N ASP A 20 -25.96 -11.52 -13.15
CA ASP A 20 -26.26 -12.28 -11.92
C ASP A 20 -25.17 -13.30 -11.58
N ARG A 21 -24.58 -13.95 -12.60
CA ARG A 21 -23.45 -14.85 -12.41
C ARG A 21 -22.21 -14.09 -11.94
N MET A 22 -21.86 -12.99 -12.59
CA MET A 22 -20.73 -12.15 -12.17
C MET A 22 -20.93 -11.57 -10.76
N PHE A 23 -22.15 -11.20 -10.39
CA PHE A 23 -22.48 -10.74 -9.04
C PHE A 23 -22.34 -11.87 -8.01
N SER A 24 -22.88 -13.06 -8.29
CA SER A 24 -22.77 -14.25 -7.43
C SER A 24 -21.34 -14.79 -7.32
N GLN A 25 -20.54 -14.59 -8.37
CA GLN A 25 -19.13 -14.94 -8.41
C GLN A 25 -18.24 -13.89 -7.70
N GLY A 26 -18.78 -12.70 -7.45
CA GLY A 26 -18.08 -11.60 -6.79
C GLY A 26 -17.24 -10.76 -7.73
N ASP A 27 -17.24 -11.07 -9.03
CA ASP A 27 -16.45 -10.42 -10.08
C ASP A 27 -16.82 -8.94 -10.28
N MET A 28 -18.01 -8.52 -9.82
CA MET A 28 -18.40 -7.10 -9.81
C MET A 28 -17.85 -6.30 -8.61
N ARG A 29 -17.23 -6.96 -7.61
CA ARG A 29 -16.64 -6.27 -6.45
C ARG A 29 -15.20 -5.89 -6.78
N LEU A 30 -14.80 -4.66 -6.41
CA LEU A 30 -13.44 -4.14 -6.63
C LEU A 30 -12.32 -5.06 -6.10
N PHE A 31 -12.63 -5.84 -5.06
CA PHE A 31 -11.73 -6.81 -4.42
C PHE A 31 -12.34 -8.23 -4.38
N GLY A 32 -13.26 -8.54 -5.30
CA GLY A 32 -13.83 -9.88 -5.45
C GLY A 32 -14.50 -10.44 -4.18
N LYS A 33 -14.39 -11.75 -4.01
CA LYS A 33 -14.77 -12.49 -2.78
C LYS A 33 -13.72 -12.40 -1.68
N ASP A 34 -12.49 -12.00 -2.02
CA ASP A 34 -11.33 -12.05 -1.12
C ASP A 34 -11.15 -10.77 -0.29
N THR A 35 -12.11 -9.84 -0.36
CA THR A 35 -12.05 -8.54 0.33
C THR A 35 -11.80 -8.70 1.84
N GLU A 36 -12.50 -9.63 2.50
CA GLU A 36 -12.33 -9.87 3.93
C GLU A 36 -10.94 -10.41 4.25
N HIS A 37 -10.44 -11.33 3.43
CA HIS A 37 -9.10 -11.89 3.57
C HIS A 37 -8.00 -10.83 3.38
N ILE A 38 -8.17 -9.94 2.39
CA ILE A 38 -7.28 -8.79 2.15
C ILE A 38 -7.20 -7.89 3.40
N PHE A 39 -8.33 -7.55 4.01
CA PHE A 39 -8.33 -6.72 5.22
C PHE A 39 -7.71 -7.43 6.43
N GLN A 40 -7.89 -8.75 6.55
CA GLN A 40 -7.24 -9.55 7.59
C GLN A 40 -5.71 -9.53 7.45
N GLU A 41 -5.18 -9.78 6.24
CA GLU A 41 -3.74 -9.74 6.01
C GLU A 41 -3.17 -8.33 6.20
N LEU A 42 -3.91 -7.29 5.83
CA LEU A 42 -3.53 -5.90 6.08
C LEU A 42 -3.46 -5.58 7.58
N ASP A 43 -4.40 -6.08 8.39
CA ASP A 43 -4.37 -5.92 9.84
C ASP A 43 -3.21 -6.69 10.50
N VAL A 44 -2.85 -7.87 9.98
CA VAL A 44 -1.63 -8.59 10.40
C VAL A 44 -0.39 -7.74 10.15
N ILE A 45 -0.23 -7.17 8.95
CA ILE A 45 0.90 -6.28 8.62
C ILE A 45 0.93 -5.08 9.56
N ARG A 46 -0.21 -4.42 9.75
CA ARG A 46 -0.34 -3.24 10.63
C ARG A 46 0.11 -3.56 12.06
N ARG A 47 -0.33 -4.69 12.63
CA ARG A 47 0.08 -5.10 13.99
C ARG A 47 1.58 -5.32 14.08
N LYS A 48 2.16 -6.02 13.10
CA LYS A 48 3.61 -6.26 13.06
C LYS A 48 4.42 -4.96 12.97
N GLN A 49 3.96 -3.99 12.17
CA GLN A 49 4.60 -2.67 12.09
C GLN A 49 4.56 -1.92 13.43
N ILE A 50 3.43 -1.96 14.14
CA ILE A 50 3.29 -1.34 15.47
C ILE A 50 4.25 -2.00 16.47
N ASP A 51 4.30 -3.34 16.49
CA ASP A 51 5.17 -4.09 17.39
C ASP A 51 6.66 -3.80 17.11
N LEU A 52 7.04 -3.76 15.84
CA LEU A 52 8.40 -3.38 15.41
C LEU A 52 8.76 -1.95 15.86
N ALA A 53 7.86 -0.98 15.67
CA ALA A 53 8.10 0.40 16.10
C ALA A 53 8.27 0.49 17.63
N ARG A 54 7.45 -0.23 18.38
CA ARG A 54 7.55 -0.29 19.85
C ARG A 54 8.89 -0.87 20.29
N ASP A 55 9.32 -1.97 19.69
CA ASP A 55 10.60 -2.60 20.03
C ASP A 55 11.79 -1.73 19.62
N HIS A 56 11.71 -1.07 18.46
CA HIS A 56 12.73 -0.12 18.01
C HIS A 56 12.91 1.03 19.01
N ILE A 57 11.82 1.67 19.44
CA ILE A 57 11.86 2.73 20.45
C ILE A 57 12.44 2.20 21.78
N SER A 58 12.06 0.98 22.16
CA SER A 58 12.58 0.37 23.39
C SER A 58 14.09 0.13 23.32
N LEU A 59 14.59 -0.28 22.15
CA LEU A 59 16.02 -0.50 21.89
C LEU A 59 16.82 0.81 21.89
N GLU A 60 16.27 1.87 21.30
CA GLU A 60 16.87 3.21 21.28
C GLU A 60 17.00 3.81 22.69
N ASN A 61 16.04 3.51 23.56
CA ASN A 61 16.02 3.96 24.94
C ASN A 61 16.91 3.14 25.90
N MET A 62 17.57 2.08 25.42
CA MET A 62 18.54 1.35 26.23
C MET A 62 19.83 2.17 26.33
N ASN A 63 20.17 2.63 27.54
CA ASN A 63 21.42 3.36 27.78
C ASN A 63 22.63 2.52 27.35
N ASP A 64 23.43 3.07 26.43
CA ASP A 64 24.58 2.38 25.86
C ASP A 64 25.78 2.29 26.81
N LEU A 65 25.90 3.21 27.77
CA LEU A 65 26.96 3.18 28.77
C LEU A 65 26.43 3.57 30.16
N PRO A 66 26.86 2.86 31.22
CA PRO A 66 26.74 3.39 32.57
C PRO A 66 27.57 4.67 32.69
N GLN A 67 27.05 5.68 33.42
CA GLN A 67 27.88 6.84 33.74
C GLN A 67 29.06 6.37 34.60
N PRO A 68 30.31 6.64 34.19
CA PRO A 68 31.47 6.14 34.90
C PRO A 68 31.49 6.70 36.31
N SER A 69 31.41 5.82 37.30
CA SER A 69 31.66 6.17 38.69
C SER A 69 33.11 5.84 39.03
N GLU A 70 33.87 6.81 39.54
CA GLU A 70 35.27 6.60 39.93
C GLU A 70 35.43 5.56 41.06
N VAL A 71 34.32 5.16 41.68
CA VAL A 71 34.27 4.35 42.90
C VAL A 71 34.19 2.85 42.61
N ASN A 72 33.66 2.42 41.45
CA ASN A 72 33.44 0.99 41.20
C ASN A 72 33.51 0.59 39.70
N MET A 73 34.67 0.86 39.08
CA MET A 73 34.91 0.58 37.65
C MET A 73 34.62 -0.87 37.21
N GLU A 74 34.88 -1.86 38.07
CA GLU A 74 34.60 -3.28 37.76
C GLU A 74 33.10 -3.55 37.65
N HIS A 75 32.31 -2.99 38.57
CA HIS A 75 30.86 -3.11 38.54
C HIS A 75 30.27 -2.39 37.31
N ASP A 76 30.78 -1.20 36.99
CA ASP A 76 30.35 -0.44 35.82
C ASP A 76 30.69 -1.17 34.52
N TYR A 77 31.84 -1.84 34.45
CA TYR A 77 32.23 -2.68 33.32
C TYR A 77 31.28 -3.89 33.16
N GLN A 78 31.01 -4.61 34.24
CA GLN A 78 30.09 -5.75 34.20
C GLN A 78 28.67 -5.33 33.80
N GLN A 79 28.18 -4.20 34.31
CA GLN A 79 26.89 -3.63 33.93
C GLN A 79 26.84 -3.24 32.45
N SER A 80 27.95 -2.70 31.92
CA SER A 80 28.07 -2.38 30.49
C SER A 80 28.00 -3.64 29.63
N ILE A 81 28.69 -4.71 30.04
CA ILE A 81 28.64 -6.01 29.35
C ILE A 81 27.20 -6.55 29.33
N ASP A 82 26.52 -6.54 30.46
CA ASP A 82 25.15 -7.06 30.55
C ASP A 82 24.17 -6.24 29.70
N SER A 83 24.34 -4.92 29.68
CA SER A 83 23.53 -4.02 28.86
C SER A 83 23.77 -4.24 27.37
N PHE A 84 25.03 -4.46 26.98
CA PHE A 84 25.40 -4.79 25.61
C PHE A 84 24.77 -6.12 25.16
N HIS A 85 24.86 -7.18 25.97
CA HIS A 85 24.24 -8.47 25.64
C HIS A 85 22.71 -8.37 25.51
N LYS A 86 22.06 -7.60 26.38
CA LYS A 86 20.62 -7.35 26.27
C LYS A 86 20.26 -6.60 24.99
N LYS A 87 21.06 -5.60 24.62
CA LYS A 87 20.87 -4.84 23.37
C LYS A 87 21.10 -5.72 22.14
N GLU A 88 22.12 -6.58 22.17
CA GLU A 88 22.38 -7.57 21.10
C GLU A 88 21.18 -8.52 20.92
N LEU A 89 20.65 -9.06 22.02
CA LEU A 89 19.48 -9.93 21.97
C LEU A 89 18.24 -9.22 21.42
N ALA A 90 17.99 -7.99 21.89
CA ALA A 90 16.87 -7.19 21.43
C ALA A 90 17.00 -6.84 19.94
N LEU A 91 18.21 -6.53 19.46
CA LEU A 91 18.48 -6.29 18.04
C LEU A 91 18.24 -7.55 17.19
N LYS A 92 18.72 -8.72 17.63
CA LYS A 92 18.46 -10.00 16.95
C LYS A 92 16.96 -10.27 16.83
N ASN A 93 16.20 -10.03 17.90
CA ASN A 93 14.74 -10.17 17.88
C ASN A 93 14.09 -9.20 16.88
N LEU A 94 14.56 -7.95 16.81
CA LEU A 94 14.06 -6.97 15.85
C LEU A 94 14.30 -7.43 14.41
N MET A 95 15.48 -7.98 14.11
CA MET A 95 15.78 -8.55 12.78
C MET A 95 14.84 -9.68 12.41
N ILE A 96 14.59 -10.63 13.32
CA ILE A 96 13.65 -11.74 13.09
C ILE A 96 12.23 -11.21 12.79
N LYS A 97 11.79 -10.18 13.52
CA LYS A 97 10.48 -9.55 13.29
C LYS A 97 10.41 -8.80 11.96
N LEU A 98 11.51 -8.20 11.50
CA LEU A 98 11.59 -7.56 10.19
C LEU A 98 11.47 -8.59 9.06
N ASP A 99 12.13 -9.74 9.19
CA ASP A 99 12.00 -10.85 8.23
C ASP A 99 10.55 -11.36 8.15
N ASP A 100 9.91 -11.58 9.31
CA ASP A 100 8.51 -12.01 9.39
C ASP A 100 7.52 -10.95 8.85
N LEU A 101 7.79 -9.66 9.04
CA LEU A 101 7.05 -8.58 8.40
C LEU A 101 7.22 -8.66 6.86
N GLY A 102 8.45 -8.83 6.38
CA GLY A 102 8.75 -9.00 4.95
C GLY A 102 7.98 -10.17 4.33
N ASP A 103 7.96 -11.32 5.00
CA ASP A 103 7.19 -12.49 4.58
C ASP A 103 5.68 -12.19 4.53
N SER A 104 5.17 -11.42 5.49
CA SER A 104 3.76 -11.03 5.53
C SER A 104 3.39 -10.08 4.40
N MET A 105 4.24 -9.09 4.11
CA MET A 105 4.08 -8.20 2.97
C MET A 105 4.16 -8.97 1.65
N ASN A 106 5.04 -9.98 1.54
CA ASN A 106 5.14 -10.85 0.37
C ASN A 106 3.90 -11.75 0.19
N ARG A 107 3.31 -12.27 1.27
CA ARG A 107 2.03 -12.99 1.22
C ARG A 107 0.91 -12.07 0.77
N PHE A 108 0.80 -10.88 1.38
CA PHE A 108 -0.19 -9.89 0.99
C PHE A 108 -0.06 -9.48 -0.48
N ARG A 109 1.16 -9.23 -0.96
CA ARG A 109 1.43 -8.93 -2.38
C ARG A 109 0.92 -10.04 -3.30
N ARG A 110 1.07 -11.31 -2.91
CA ARG A 110 0.61 -12.46 -3.69
C ARG A 110 -0.91 -12.57 -3.82
N LEU A 111 -1.68 -11.97 -2.91
CA LEU A 111 -3.15 -11.85 -3.07
C LEU A 111 -3.53 -11.02 -4.30
N PHE A 112 -2.62 -10.16 -4.75
CA PHE A 112 -2.77 -9.34 -5.94
C PHE A 112 -1.85 -9.80 -7.07
N GLU A 113 -1.04 -10.85 -6.87
CA GLU A 113 -0.37 -11.49 -8.00
C GLU A 113 -1.45 -12.18 -8.82
N PRO A 114 -1.60 -11.78 -10.07
CA PRO A 114 -2.83 -12.05 -10.75
C PRO A 114 -2.96 -13.52 -11.10
N THR A 115 -4.17 -14.03 -10.90
CA THR A 115 -4.82 -15.01 -11.79
C THR A 115 -4.93 -14.43 -13.22
N MET A 116 -3.80 -13.97 -13.80
CA MET A 116 -3.65 -13.28 -15.10
C MET A 116 -3.46 -14.29 -16.25
N VAL A 117 -3.83 -15.54 -16.02
CA VAL A 117 -3.81 -16.58 -17.04
C VAL A 117 -5.24 -17.07 -17.21
N HIS A 118 -6.15 -16.22 -17.70
CA HIS A 118 -7.31 -16.56 -18.54
C HIS A 118 -8.22 -15.34 -18.72
N GLU A 119 -8.00 -14.57 -19.79
CA GLU A 119 -9.02 -13.99 -20.69
C GLU A 119 -8.45 -12.78 -21.44
N TYR A 120 -7.60 -13.05 -22.43
CA TYR A 120 -7.45 -12.16 -23.58
C TYR A 120 -8.02 -12.87 -24.81
N ASN A 121 -9.31 -13.18 -24.81
CA ASN A 121 -9.99 -13.48 -26.08
C ASN A 121 -11.51 -13.32 -26.01
N THR A 122 -11.99 -12.08 -25.99
CA THR A 122 -13.25 -11.76 -26.68
C THR A 122 -13.32 -10.28 -26.99
N HIS A 123 -13.13 -9.97 -28.27
CA HIS A 123 -13.43 -8.67 -28.84
C HIS A 123 -14.92 -8.34 -28.64
N HIS A 124 -15.21 -7.27 -27.90
CA HIS A 124 -16.43 -6.49 -28.08
C HIS A 124 -16.06 -5.01 -28.22
N PRO A 125 -16.33 -4.36 -29.37
CA PRO A 125 -16.18 -2.93 -29.49
C PRO A 125 -17.33 -2.26 -28.73
N MET A 126 -17.05 -1.71 -27.54
CA MET A 126 -17.91 -0.70 -26.95
C MET A 126 -17.85 0.54 -27.84
N SER A 127 -18.97 0.87 -28.49
CA SER A 127 -19.14 2.14 -29.17
C SER A 127 -18.99 3.27 -28.14
N THR A 128 -17.84 3.94 -28.15
CA THR A 128 -17.65 5.17 -27.40
C THR A 128 -18.53 6.23 -28.04
N THR A 129 -19.58 6.63 -27.33
CA THR A 129 -20.27 7.88 -27.65
C THR A 129 -19.27 8.98 -27.35
N SER A 130 -18.69 9.56 -28.40
CA SER A 130 -17.76 10.68 -28.30
C SER A 130 -18.50 11.90 -27.77
N LEU A 131 -18.31 12.20 -26.49
CA LEU A 131 -18.69 13.49 -25.93
C LEU A 131 -17.63 14.51 -26.39
N SER A 132 -17.95 15.28 -27.42
CA SER A 132 -17.14 16.38 -27.91
C SER A 132 -17.29 17.59 -26.98
N TYR A 133 -16.20 17.99 -26.34
CA TYR A 133 -16.10 19.29 -25.68
C TYR A 133 -15.66 20.34 -26.72
N PRO A 134 -16.28 21.53 -26.76
CA PRO A 134 -15.80 22.61 -27.62
C PRO A 134 -14.51 23.22 -27.05
N SER A 135 -13.43 23.15 -27.83
CA SER A 135 -12.17 23.86 -27.57
C SER A 135 -12.37 25.36 -27.78
N ASN A 136 -12.24 26.16 -26.72
CA ASN A 136 -12.17 27.60 -26.84
C ASN A 136 -10.72 28.02 -27.13
N THR A 137 -10.45 28.41 -28.37
CA THR A 137 -9.18 28.99 -28.81
C THR A 137 -9.28 30.52 -28.81
N ASN A 138 -8.73 31.17 -27.78
CA ASN A 138 -8.19 32.52 -27.85
C ASN A 138 -6.79 32.41 -27.22
N GLY A 139 -5.69 32.65 -27.91
CA GLY A 139 -5.41 33.87 -28.68
C GLY A 139 -4.28 34.59 -27.93
N SER A 140 -3.08 34.46 -28.47
CA SER A 140 -1.75 34.86 -27.99
C SER A 140 -1.59 36.27 -27.41
N SER A 141 -0.70 36.40 -26.41
CA SER A 141 0.26 37.52 -26.17
C SER A 141 1.18 37.10 -25.00
N SER A 142 2.40 36.60 -25.23
CA SER A 142 3.66 37.37 -25.33
C SER A 142 3.78 38.48 -24.29
N VAL A 143 4.73 38.35 -23.34
CA VAL A 143 5.88 39.26 -23.12
C VAL A 143 6.54 38.98 -21.75
N ALA A 144 7.85 38.71 -21.81
CA ALA A 144 8.97 38.97 -20.88
C ALA A 144 8.95 38.53 -19.40
N ALA A 145 10.03 37.82 -19.05
CA ALA A 145 10.60 37.75 -17.71
C ALA A 145 11.13 39.12 -17.23
N PRO A 146 11.31 39.30 -15.92
CA PRO A 146 12.60 39.87 -15.50
C PRO A 146 13.24 39.21 -14.27
N THR A 147 14.54 39.46 -14.27
CA THR A 147 15.66 39.20 -13.38
C THR A 147 15.49 39.62 -11.91
N GLN A 148 16.36 39.05 -11.08
CA GLN A 148 16.64 39.33 -9.66
C GLN A 148 16.70 40.82 -9.27
N ASP A 149 16.30 41.14 -8.04
CA ASP A 149 17.07 42.07 -7.19
C ASP A 149 16.84 41.81 -5.69
N HIS A 150 17.87 42.09 -4.90
CA HIS A 150 18.02 41.89 -3.47
C HIS A 150 17.27 42.93 -2.63
N SER A 151 16.77 42.55 -1.45
CA SER A 151 16.86 43.40 -0.25
C SER A 151 16.53 42.63 1.04
N PHE A 152 17.57 42.46 1.86
CA PHE A 152 17.53 42.36 3.32
C PHE A 152 16.73 43.51 3.93
N ILE A 153 15.94 43.28 4.99
CA ILE A 153 15.92 44.07 6.25
C ILE A 153 15.43 43.18 7.42
N PRO A 154 16.12 43.16 8.59
CA PRO A 154 15.72 42.44 9.80
C PRO A 154 14.93 43.30 10.80
N SER A 155 14.30 42.66 11.78
CA SER A 155 14.00 43.22 13.11
C SER A 155 14.09 42.11 14.15
#